data_AF-A0A7V9B5C3-F1
#
_entry.id   AF-A0A7V9B5C3-F1
#
_cell.length_a   1.000
_cell.length_b   1.000
_cell.length_c   1.000
_cell.angle_alpha   90.00
_cell.angle_beta   90.00
_cell.angle_gamma   90.00
#
_symmetry.space_group_name_H-M   'P 1'
#
loop_
_entity.id
_entity.type
_entity.pdbx_description
1 polymer ?
#
loop_
_entity_poly.entity_id
_entity_poly.type
_entity_poly.pdbx_seq_one_letter_code
_entity_poly.pdbx_strand_id
1 'polypeptide(L)'
;MALSVGIALAPDAGAHDPGQGRPTRDATLTVERVDAESVTVELDVRSASCGDLIARRTAVRRAGTTNVCTLEAAGSCRYRGAIDAEAEGRWFIYVELTEGDRQVELWAPLAGGEATASVQRPLYEPPERPSSGLQVVGGVTLYAAILGMLVFTVRSSAHIGAFVAGGKARR
;
A
#
# COMPACT_ATOMS: atom_id res chain seq x y z
N MET A 1 -21.39 19.64 27.70
CA MET A 1 -20.52 19.88 26.52
C MET A 1 -20.16 18.50 25.97
N ALA A 2 -20.87 18.03 24.96
CA ALA A 2 -20.69 16.68 24.40
C ALA A 2 -19.56 16.73 23.37
N LEU A 3 -18.52 15.92 23.57
CA LEU A 3 -17.39 15.82 22.66
C LEU A 3 -17.75 14.81 21.56
N SER A 4 -18.18 15.32 20.41
CA SER A 4 -18.45 14.49 19.23
C SER A 4 -17.13 14.09 18.58
N VAL A 5 -16.67 12.86 18.83
CA VAL A 5 -15.52 12.30 18.10
C VAL A 5 -16.02 11.86 16.73
N GLY A 6 -15.70 12.65 15.70
CA GLY A 6 -15.93 12.26 14.32
C GLY A 6 -14.97 11.13 13.93
N ILE A 7 -15.51 9.94 13.66
CA ILE A 7 -14.76 8.85 13.03
C ILE A 7 -14.59 9.26 11.57
N ALA A 8 -13.48 9.90 11.24
CA ALA A 8 -13.07 10.05 9.85
C ALA A 8 -12.76 8.64 9.33
N LEU A 9 -13.53 8.18 8.34
CA LEU A 9 -13.20 7.00 7.57
C LEU A 9 -11.88 7.30 6.84
N ALA A 10 -10.77 6.84 7.41
CA ALA A 10 -9.50 6.86 6.70
C ALA A 10 -9.65 5.93 5.49
N PRO A 11 -9.24 6.36 4.29
CA PRO A 11 -9.18 5.45 3.15
C PRO A 11 -8.29 4.26 3.51
N ASP A 12 -8.64 3.09 2.96
CA ASP A 12 -7.89 1.86 3.14
C ASP A 12 -6.40 2.14 2.88
N ALA A 13 -5.56 1.96 3.91
CA ALA A 13 -4.12 2.11 3.78
C ALA A 13 -3.58 0.85 3.06
N GLY A 14 -3.91 0.76 1.78
CA GLY A 14 -3.72 -0.44 0.96
C GLY A 14 -2.33 -0.56 0.35
N ALA A 15 -1.31 -0.03 1.00
CA ALA A 15 0.07 -0.11 0.55
C ALA A 15 0.76 -1.26 1.30
N HIS A 16 1.13 -2.32 0.58
CA HIS A 16 2.12 -3.28 1.05
C HIS A 16 3.50 -2.85 0.57
N ASP A 17 4.55 -3.27 1.27
CA ASP A 17 5.91 -2.96 0.85
C ASP A 17 6.18 -3.62 -0.50
N PRO A 18 6.68 -2.86 -1.48
CA PRO A 18 6.85 -3.39 -2.82
C PRO A 18 7.90 -4.51 -2.86
N GLY A 19 7.58 -5.66 -3.46
CA GLY A 19 8.47 -6.85 -3.48
C GLY A 19 8.36 -7.75 -2.26
N GLN A 20 7.36 -7.55 -1.41
CA GLN A 20 6.93 -8.53 -0.41
C GLN A 20 5.97 -9.54 -1.05
N GLY A 21 6.12 -10.82 -0.69
CA GLY A 21 5.24 -11.88 -1.18
C GLY A 21 6.00 -13.11 -1.68
N ARG A 22 5.26 -14.07 -2.22
CA ARG A 22 5.86 -15.28 -2.80
C ARG A 22 6.45 -14.95 -4.17
N PRO A 23 7.76 -15.15 -4.41
CA PRO A 23 8.34 -14.96 -5.74
C PRO A 23 7.85 -16.04 -6.70
N THR A 24 7.60 -15.68 -7.97
CA THR A 24 7.11 -16.61 -9.00
C THR A 24 8.09 -16.77 -10.16
N ARG A 25 8.15 -15.84 -11.10
CA ARG A 25 9.01 -15.89 -12.30
C ARG A 25 9.91 -14.68 -12.37
N ASP A 26 11.15 -14.87 -12.82
CA ASP A 26 12.07 -13.76 -13.08
C ASP A 26 11.54 -12.87 -14.19
N ALA A 27 11.66 -11.56 -14.01
CA ALA A 27 11.29 -10.58 -15.02
C ALA A 27 12.24 -9.39 -15.03
N THR A 28 12.28 -8.71 -16.17
CA THR A 28 12.88 -7.40 -16.32
C THR A 28 11.78 -6.39 -16.58
N LEU A 29 11.71 -5.38 -15.72
CA LEU A 29 10.83 -4.23 -15.90
C LEU A 29 11.68 -3.03 -16.26
N THR A 30 11.39 -2.43 -17.40
CA THR A 30 11.99 -1.20 -17.89
C THR A 30 10.94 -0.12 -17.97
N VAL A 31 11.25 1.06 -17.44
CA VAL A 31 10.42 2.26 -17.48
C VAL A 31 11.22 3.34 -18.17
N GLU A 32 10.66 3.93 -19.21
CA GLU A 32 11.30 4.98 -20.00
C GLU A 32 10.40 6.21 -20.05
N ARG A 33 10.95 7.35 -19.68
CA ARG A 33 10.29 8.64 -19.79
C ARG A 33 10.19 9.05 -21.24
N VAL A 34 8.97 9.36 -21.68
CA VAL A 34 8.71 9.86 -23.04
C VAL A 34 8.82 11.38 -23.04
N ASP A 35 8.21 12.03 -22.05
CA ASP A 35 8.19 13.47 -21.89
C ASP A 35 8.05 13.86 -20.39
N ALA A 36 7.71 15.12 -20.11
CA ALA A 36 7.57 15.63 -18.75
C ALA A 36 6.39 15.04 -17.98
N GLU A 37 5.42 14.43 -18.67
CA GLU A 37 4.13 14.00 -18.11
C GLU A 37 3.91 12.50 -18.24
N SER A 38 4.62 11.81 -19.12
CA SER A 38 4.35 10.41 -19.45
C SER A 38 5.59 9.51 -19.45
N VAL A 39 5.35 8.24 -19.12
CA VAL A 39 6.34 7.17 -19.18
C VAL A 39 5.76 5.96 -19.93
N THR A 40 6.63 5.25 -20.63
CA THR A 40 6.35 3.92 -21.17
C THR A 40 6.92 2.86 -20.26
N VAL A 41 6.24 1.72 -20.22
CA VAL A 41 6.56 0.60 -19.35
C VAL A 41 6.66 -0.64 -20.22
N GLU A 42 7.76 -1.37 -20.10
CA GLU A 42 7.99 -2.65 -20.76
C GLU A 42 8.37 -3.71 -19.72
N LEU A 43 7.63 -4.81 -19.73
CA LEU A 43 7.88 -5.97 -18.88
C LEU A 43 8.24 -7.16 -19.77
N ASP A 44 9.39 -7.77 -19.50
CA ASP A 44 9.85 -9.01 -20.14
C ASP A 44 9.95 -10.11 -19.07
N VAL A 45 9.08 -11.12 -19.15
CA VAL A 45 9.05 -12.24 -18.21
C VAL A 45 9.91 -13.38 -18.76
N ARG A 46 10.92 -13.79 -18.00
CA ARG A 46 11.82 -14.89 -18.36
C ARG A 46 11.14 -16.22 -18.15
N SER A 47 10.44 -16.71 -19.17
CA SER A 47 9.78 -18.02 -19.17
C SER A 47 9.77 -18.64 -20.57
N ALA A 48 9.77 -19.98 -20.62
CA ALA A 48 9.56 -20.71 -21.86
C ALA A 48 8.09 -20.65 -22.35
N SER A 49 7.14 -20.35 -21.45
CA SER A 49 5.72 -20.19 -21.75
C SER A 49 5.08 -19.15 -20.83
N CYS A 50 4.19 -18.33 -21.39
CA CYS A 50 3.40 -17.33 -20.67
C CYS A 50 1.90 -17.49 -20.93
N GLY A 51 1.45 -18.67 -21.33
CA GLY A 51 0.05 -18.93 -21.66
C GLY A 51 -0.92 -18.74 -20.48
N ASP A 52 -0.41 -18.75 -19.25
CA ASP A 52 -1.16 -18.51 -18.02
C ASP A 52 -0.99 -17.08 -17.46
N LEU A 53 -0.16 -16.24 -18.08
CA LEU A 53 0.05 -14.85 -17.68
C LEU A 53 -0.79 -13.88 -18.50
N ILE A 54 -1.76 -13.27 -17.84
CA ILE A 54 -2.69 -12.32 -18.45
C ILE A 54 -2.34 -10.90 -18.00
N ALA A 55 -2.15 -10.02 -18.97
CA ALA A 55 -1.91 -8.61 -18.73
C ALA A 55 -3.13 -7.96 -18.06
N ARG A 56 -2.90 -7.12 -17.03
CA ARG A 56 -3.98 -6.37 -16.37
C ARG A 56 -3.79 -4.88 -16.53
N ARG A 57 -2.83 -4.32 -15.81
CA ARG A 57 -2.65 -2.88 -15.71
C ARG A 57 -1.23 -2.50 -15.33
N THR A 58 -0.89 -1.27 -15.64
CA THR A 58 0.22 -0.54 -15.06
C THR A 58 -0.34 0.54 -14.14
N ALA A 59 0.34 0.80 -13.04
CA ALA A 59 -0.06 1.84 -12.08
C ALA A 59 1.16 2.62 -11.62
N VAL A 60 1.01 3.92 -11.38
CA VAL A 60 2.09 4.76 -10.89
C VAL A 60 1.63 5.48 -9.63
N ARG A 61 2.46 5.44 -8.59
CA ARG A 61 2.10 5.88 -7.24
C ARG A 61 3.12 6.84 -6.67
N ARG A 62 2.64 7.95 -6.09
CA ARG A 62 3.43 8.94 -5.34
C ARG A 62 2.53 9.72 -4.39
N ALA A 63 2.95 9.84 -3.13
CA ALA A 63 2.32 10.74 -2.14
C ALA A 63 0.78 10.65 -2.05
N GLY A 64 0.21 9.44 -2.17
CA GLY A 64 -1.24 9.21 -2.13
C GLY A 64 -1.94 9.33 -3.49
N THR A 65 -1.26 9.85 -4.52
CA THR A 65 -1.74 9.84 -5.91
C THR A 65 -1.48 8.47 -6.54
N THR A 66 -2.48 7.96 -7.25
CA THR A 66 -2.38 6.74 -8.06
C THR A 66 -3.02 6.98 -9.42
N ASN A 67 -2.22 6.86 -10.48
CA ASN A 67 -2.74 6.78 -11.84
C ASN A 67 -2.68 5.32 -12.29
N VAL A 68 -3.58 4.92 -13.18
CA VAL A 68 -3.70 3.55 -13.68
C VAL A 68 -3.98 3.57 -15.18
N CYS A 69 -3.30 2.71 -15.93
CA CYS A 69 -3.54 2.49 -17.36
C CYS A 69 -3.54 0.99 -17.67
N THR A 70 -4.08 0.63 -18.84
CA THR A 70 -4.05 -0.75 -19.34
C THR A 70 -2.61 -1.17 -19.62
N LEU A 71 -2.30 -2.42 -19.28
CA LEU A 71 -1.08 -3.10 -19.72
C LEU A 71 -1.47 -4.12 -20.77
N GLU A 72 -0.83 -4.09 -21.93
CA GLU A 72 -1.17 -4.93 -23.07
C GLU A 72 -0.08 -5.95 -23.37
N ALA A 73 -0.44 -7.09 -23.96
CA ALA A 73 0.53 -8.04 -24.46
C ALA A 73 1.19 -7.48 -25.73
N ALA A 74 2.52 -7.47 -25.77
CA ALA A 74 3.34 -6.97 -26.89
C ALA A 74 4.16 -8.08 -27.57
N GLY A 75 4.00 -9.34 -27.14
CA GLY A 75 4.70 -10.50 -27.67
C GLY A 75 4.61 -11.69 -26.72
N SER A 76 5.40 -12.73 -26.98
CA SER A 76 5.52 -13.85 -26.03
C SER A 76 6.20 -13.35 -24.77
N CYS A 77 5.50 -13.44 -23.63
CA CYS A 77 6.01 -13.02 -22.31
C CYS A 77 6.41 -11.53 -22.20
N ARG A 78 5.98 -10.70 -23.15
CA ARG A 78 6.30 -9.28 -23.17
C ARG A 78 5.02 -8.46 -23.06
N TYR A 79 5.07 -7.44 -22.23
CA TYR A 79 3.94 -6.57 -21.95
C TYR A 79 4.36 -5.11 -22.01
N ARG A 80 3.47 -4.25 -22.51
CA ARG A 80 3.73 -2.83 -22.68
C ARG A 80 2.56 -1.99 -22.20
N GLY A 81 2.86 -0.82 -21.65
CA GLY A 81 1.88 0.20 -21.32
C GLY A 81 2.49 1.59 -21.40
N ALA A 82 1.63 2.60 -21.33
CA ALA A 82 2.01 3.99 -21.14
C ALA A 82 1.16 4.56 -20.01
N ILE A 83 1.74 5.44 -19.19
CA ILE A 83 1.05 5.99 -18.03
C ILE A 83 1.59 7.37 -17.68
N ASP A 84 0.69 8.23 -17.20
CA ASP A 84 1.02 9.60 -16.81
C ASP A 84 1.76 9.60 -15.47
N ALA A 85 3.01 10.06 -15.50
CA ALA A 85 3.89 10.21 -14.35
C ALA A 85 4.78 11.47 -14.53
N GLU A 86 4.34 12.56 -13.90
CA GLU A 86 5.03 13.86 -13.91
C GLU A 86 6.54 13.73 -13.59
N ALA A 87 7.37 14.55 -14.21
CA ALA A 87 8.82 14.50 -14.07
C ALA A 87 9.32 14.80 -12.65
N GLU A 88 8.50 15.41 -11.81
CA GLU A 88 8.87 15.81 -10.46
C GLU A 88 8.70 14.69 -9.42
N GLY A 89 9.75 14.50 -8.61
CA GLY A 89 9.75 13.55 -7.50
C GLY A 89 9.93 12.10 -7.93
N ARG A 90 9.95 11.21 -6.94
CA ARG A 90 10.11 9.76 -7.16
C ARG A 90 8.75 9.10 -7.32
N TRP A 91 8.58 8.40 -8.42
CA TRP A 91 7.42 7.57 -8.70
C TRP A 91 7.76 6.09 -8.53
N PHE A 92 6.76 5.32 -8.11
CA PHE A 92 6.83 3.87 -8.10
C PHE A 92 5.86 3.34 -9.15
N ILE A 93 6.41 2.76 -10.21
CA ILE A 93 5.66 2.21 -11.34
C ILE A 93 5.47 0.72 -11.08
N TYR A 94 4.24 0.23 -11.16
CA TYR A 94 3.84 -1.14 -10.95
C TYR A 94 3.31 -1.71 -12.25
N VAL A 95 3.61 -2.98 -12.50
CA VAL A 95 2.95 -3.81 -13.51
C VAL A 95 2.27 -4.95 -12.79
N GLU A 96 1.02 -5.19 -13.17
CA GLU A 96 0.19 -6.23 -12.60
C GLU A 96 -0.25 -7.21 -13.70
N LEU A 97 -0.05 -8.49 -13.43
CA LEU A 97 -0.50 -9.61 -14.25
C LEU A 97 -1.38 -10.54 -13.41
N THR A 98 -2.04 -11.48 -14.08
CA THR A 98 -2.67 -12.63 -13.44
C THR A 98 -1.98 -13.91 -13.90
N GLU A 99 -1.60 -14.79 -12.97
CA GLU A 99 -1.06 -16.13 -13.21
C GLU A 99 -2.09 -17.18 -12.76
N GLY A 100 -2.90 -17.68 -13.70
CA GLY A 100 -4.11 -18.45 -13.36
C GLY A 100 -5.13 -17.57 -12.62
N ASP A 101 -5.38 -17.87 -11.34
CA ASP A 101 -6.26 -17.06 -10.47
C ASP A 101 -5.49 -16.10 -9.54
N ARG A 102 -4.15 -16.14 -9.57
CA ARG A 102 -3.30 -15.38 -8.64
C ARG A 102 -2.88 -14.06 -9.27
N GLN A 103 -2.98 -12.98 -8.52
CA GLN A 103 -2.40 -11.71 -8.93
C GLN A 103 -0.90 -11.72 -8.68
N VAL A 104 -0.12 -11.29 -9.66
CA VAL A 104 1.34 -11.13 -9.51
C VAL A 104 1.74 -9.75 -9.97
N GLU A 105 2.74 -9.18 -9.31
CA GLU A 105 3.20 -7.81 -9.57
C GLU A 105 4.72 -7.68 -9.55
N LEU A 106 5.18 -6.66 -10.27
CA LEU A 106 6.54 -6.15 -10.19
C LEU A 106 6.47 -4.62 -10.23
N TRP A 107 7.45 -3.95 -9.66
CA TRP A 107 7.50 -2.50 -9.65
C TRP A 107 8.90 -2.00 -10.02
N ALA A 108 9.06 -0.72 -10.29
CA ALA A 108 10.35 -0.05 -10.47
C ALA A 108 10.25 1.39 -9.95
N PRO A 109 11.27 1.90 -9.22
CA PRO A 109 11.34 3.32 -8.89
C PRO A 109 11.87 4.10 -10.10
N LEU A 110 11.24 5.23 -10.41
CA LEU A 110 11.78 6.22 -11.36
C LEU A 110 11.97 7.54 -10.60
N ALA A 111 13.21 7.99 -10.44
CA ALA A 111 13.46 9.25 -9.74
C ALA A 111 13.12 10.46 -10.64
N GLY A 112 12.90 11.61 -9.99
CA GLY A 112 12.64 12.84 -10.71
C GLY A 112 13.86 13.25 -11.53
N GLY A 113 13.66 13.56 -12.81
CA GLY A 113 14.73 13.86 -13.76
C GLY A 113 15.47 12.64 -14.33
N GLU A 114 15.18 11.41 -13.88
CA GLU A 114 15.69 10.21 -14.56
C GLU A 114 14.87 9.93 -15.83
N ALA A 115 15.59 9.58 -16.90
CA ALA A 115 15.00 9.19 -18.18
C ALA A 115 14.59 7.72 -18.20
N THR A 116 15.30 6.86 -17.46
CA THR A 116 15.07 5.40 -17.51
C THR A 116 15.31 4.79 -16.15
N ALA A 117 14.50 3.79 -15.81
CA ALA A 117 14.74 2.86 -14.71
C ALA A 117 14.58 1.43 -15.22
N SER A 118 15.48 0.52 -14.83
CA SER A 118 15.35 -0.89 -15.15
C SER A 118 15.67 -1.73 -13.92
N VAL A 119 14.83 -2.72 -13.65
CA VAL A 119 15.01 -3.67 -12.55
C VAL A 119 14.87 -5.09 -13.06
N GLN A 120 15.68 -5.99 -12.51
CA GLN A 120 15.61 -7.42 -12.78
C GLN A 120 15.44 -8.18 -11.47
N ARG A 121 14.26 -8.76 -11.29
CA ARG A 121 13.86 -9.50 -10.07
C ARG A 121 12.59 -10.30 -10.36
N PRO A 122 12.21 -11.26 -9.51
CA PRO A 122 10.99 -12.01 -9.72
C PRO A 122 9.73 -11.12 -9.63
N LEU A 123 8.67 -11.58 -10.30
CA LEU A 123 7.30 -11.21 -10.00
C LEU A 123 6.93 -11.76 -8.60
N TYR A 124 6.10 -11.01 -7.87
CA TYR A 124 5.67 -11.37 -6.53
C TYR A 124 4.15 -11.53 -6.49
N GLU A 125 3.68 -12.57 -5.83
CA GLU A 125 2.30 -12.72 -5.42
C GLU A 125 2.10 -11.98 -4.09
N PRO A 126 1.28 -10.90 -4.04
CA PRO A 126 1.06 -10.15 -2.82
C PRO A 126 0.50 -11.04 -1.70
N PRO A 127 0.87 -10.80 -0.43
CA PRO A 127 0.32 -11.55 0.69
C PRO A 127 -1.19 -11.33 0.80
N GLU A 128 -1.92 -12.39 1.16
CA GLU A 128 -3.33 -12.30 1.48
C GLU A 128 -3.54 -11.33 2.65
N ARG A 129 -4.45 -10.37 2.49
CA ARG A 129 -4.81 -9.46 3.57
C ARG A 129 -5.94 -10.08 4.40
N PRO A 130 -5.87 -10.00 5.74
CA PRO A 130 -7.02 -10.31 6.57
C PRO A 130 -8.18 -9.39 6.17
N SER A 131 -9.40 -9.93 6.18
CA SER A 131 -10.61 -9.17 5.85
C SER A 131 -10.70 -7.89 6.68
N SER A 132 -11.08 -6.77 6.05
CA SER A 132 -11.24 -5.45 6.69
C SER A 132 -12.07 -5.51 7.99
N GLY A 133 -13.07 -6.39 8.04
CA GLY A 133 -13.91 -6.57 9.23
C GLY A 133 -13.14 -7.02 10.49
N LEU A 134 -12.17 -7.92 10.35
CA LEU A 134 -11.36 -8.38 11.49
C LEU A 134 -10.46 -7.26 12.02
N GLN A 135 -9.91 -6.45 11.12
CA GLN A 135 -9.08 -5.30 11.45
C GLN A 135 -9.90 -4.20 12.15
N VAL A 136 -11.13 -3.95 11.69
CA VAL A 136 -12.06 -3.01 12.33
C VAL A 136 -12.43 -3.48 13.74
N VAL A 137 -12.82 -4.74 13.91
CA VAL A 137 -13.20 -5.29 15.23
C VAL A 137 -12.01 -5.24 16.19
N GLY A 138 -10.81 -5.62 15.72
CA GLY A 138 -9.58 -5.52 16.51
C GLY A 138 -9.28 -4.08 16.94
N GLY A 139 -9.39 -3.13 16.00
CA GLY A 139 -9.20 -1.71 16.27
C GLY A 139 -10.19 -1.17 17.31
N VAL A 140 -11.50 -1.44 17.14
CA VAL A 140 -12.54 -1.01 18.08
C VAL A 140 -12.28 -1.58 19.48
N THR A 141 -11.93 -2.86 19.57
CA THR A 141 -11.63 -3.52 20.85
C THR A 141 -10.44 -2.87 21.55
N LEU A 142 -9.37 -2.60 20.79
CA LEU A 142 -8.17 -1.94 21.32
C LEU A 142 -8.48 -0.52 21.82
N TYR A 143 -9.22 0.28 21.05
CA TYR A 143 -9.60 1.64 21.45
C TYR A 143 -10.51 1.65 22.68
N ALA A 144 -11.45 0.70 22.78
CA ALA A 144 -12.30 0.55 23.95
C ALA A 144 -11.49 0.21 25.21
N ALA A 145 -10.48 -0.67 25.09
CA ALA A 145 -9.58 -1.00 26.19
C ALA A 145 -8.75 0.21 26.66
N ILE A 146 -8.19 0.97 25.71
CA ILE A 146 -7.45 2.20 26.01
C ILE A 146 -8.34 3.21 26.73
N LEU A 147 -9.56 3.44 26.22
CA LEU A 147 -10.53 4.35 26.83
C LEU A 147 -10.91 3.89 28.24
N GLY A 148 -11.14 2.59 28.43
CA GLY A 148 -11.42 2.01 29.74
C GLY A 148 -10.29 2.25 30.74
N MET A 149 -9.04 2.06 30.31
CA MET A 149 -7.86 2.29 31.14
C MET A 149 -7.69 3.76 31.52
N LEU A 150 -7.94 4.69 30.57
CA LEU A 150 -7.93 6.13 30.83
C LEU A 150 -9.01 6.54 31.83
N VAL A 151 -10.25 6.08 31.64
CA VAL A 151 -11.36 6.35 32.57
C VAL A 151 -11.04 5.79 33.96
N PHE A 152 -10.52 4.57 34.04
CA PHE A 152 -10.13 3.95 35.31
C PHE A 152 -9.06 4.77 36.04
N THR A 153 -8.06 5.27 35.31
CA THR A 153 -6.97 6.08 35.86
C THR A 153 -7.50 7.40 36.43
N VAL A 154 -8.35 8.10 35.68
CA VAL A 154 -8.96 9.37 36.11
C VAL A 154 -9.87 9.18 37.32
N ARG A 155 -10.65 8.10 37.36
CA ARG A 155 -11.51 7.82 38.52
C ARG A 155 -10.69 7.48 39.76
N SER A 156 -9.65 6.66 39.59
CA SER A 156 -8.77 6.26 40.70
C SER A 156 -8.03 7.46 41.30
N SER A 157 -7.56 8.40 40.48
CA SER A 157 -6.92 9.62 40.97
C SER A 157 -7.89 10.56 41.71
N ALA A 158 -9.14 10.68 41.24
CA ALA A 158 -10.18 11.43 41.93
C ALA A 158 -10.52 10.84 43.32
N HIS A 159 -10.55 9.50 43.45
CA HIS A 159 -10.76 8.83 44.74
C HIS A 159 -9.60 9.05 45.71
N ILE A 160 -8.35 9.04 45.23
CA ILE A 160 -7.16 9.34 46.06
C ILE A 160 -7.17 10.80 46.51
N GLY A 161 -7.51 11.74 45.62
CA GLY A 161 -7.60 13.17 45.95
C GLY A 161 -8.66 13.47 47.03
N ALA A 162 -9.81 12.81 46.97
CA ALA A 162 -10.86 12.94 47.98
C ALA A 162 -10.44 12.38 49.35
N PHE A 163 -9.69 11.27 49.37
CA PHE A 163 -9.15 10.69 50.59
C PHE A 163 -8.13 11.60 51.28
N VAL A 164 -7.23 12.22 50.50
CA VAL A 164 -6.22 13.18 51.00
C VAL A 164 -6.85 14.49 51.51
N ALA A 165 -7.89 15.00 50.82
CA ALA A 165 -8.61 16.20 51.26
C ALA A 165 -9.42 15.96 52.54
N GLY A 166 -10.07 14.80 52.69
CA GLY A 166 -10.80 14.43 53.89
C GLY A 166 -9.90 14.19 55.11
N GLY A 167 -8.65 13.76 54.90
CA GLY A 167 -7.65 13.60 55.96
C GLY A 167 -7.10 14.92 56.51
N LYS A 168 -7.01 15.97 55.69
CA LYS A 168 -6.57 17.32 56.15
C LYS A 168 -7.62 18.05 56.98
N ALA A 169 -8.91 17.74 56.81
CA ALA A 169 -9.99 18.38 57.58
C ALA A 169 -10.17 17.80 59.00
N ARG A 170 -9.40 16.79 59.40
CA ARG A 170 -9.48 16.11 60.71
C ARG A 170 -8.23 16.28 61.60
N ARG A 171 -7.37 17.26 61.31
CA ARG A 171 -6.25 17.63 62.20
C ARG A 171 -6.39 19.07 62.66
#